data_AF-A0A2N1API4-F1
#
_entry.id   AF-A0A2N1API4-F1
#
_cell.length_a   1.000
_cell.length_b   1.000
_cell.length_c   1.000
_cell.angle_alpha   90.00
_cell.angle_beta   90.00
_cell.angle_gamma   90.00
#
_symmetry.space_group_name_H-M   'P 1'
#
loop_
_entity.id
_entity.type
_entity.pdbx_description
1 polymer ?
#
loop_
_entity_poly.entity_id
_entity_poly.type
_entity_poly.pdbx_seq_one_letter_code
_entity_poly.pdbx_strand_id
1 'polypeptide(L)' 'LDFVPTLSSHSFRRGLSTAAAREKVDFAQIKRQGGWKHDGTVRGYIEEGQQFTDNAASTLLAKVASLIEGSD' A
#
# COMPACT_ATOMS: atom_id res chain seq x y z
N LEU A 1 -22.62 -7.18 9.15
CA LEU A 1 -21.39 -6.35 9.02
C LEU A 1 -21.76 -4.93 9.41
N ASP A 2 -21.61 -4.62 10.68
CA ASP A 2 -22.18 -3.39 11.27
C ASP A 2 -21.42 -2.11 10.85
N PHE A 3 -20.35 -2.26 10.07
CA PHE A 3 -19.55 -1.17 9.51
C PHE A 3 -20.04 -0.69 8.14
N VAL A 4 -20.93 -1.44 7.45
CA VAL A 4 -21.41 -1.05 6.11
C VAL A 4 -22.03 0.36 6.11
N PRO A 5 -22.83 0.77 7.10
CA PRO A 5 -23.37 2.13 7.17
C PRO A 5 -22.31 3.23 7.35
N THR A 6 -21.09 2.88 7.78
CA THR A 6 -20.00 3.86 7.99
C THR A 6 -19.06 3.97 6.78
N LEU A 7 -19.25 3.14 5.75
CA LEU A 7 -18.50 3.26 4.51
C LEU A 7 -18.93 4.50 3.73
N SER A 8 -17.97 5.37 3.45
CA SER A 8 -18.15 6.51 2.54
C SER A 8 -17.56 6.21 1.18
N SER A 9 -17.98 6.95 0.15
CA SER A 9 -17.35 6.89 -1.17
C SER A 9 -15.84 7.14 -1.10
N HIS A 10 -15.38 7.96 -0.16
CA HIS A 10 -13.96 8.22 0.04
C HIS A 10 -13.22 6.99 0.57
N SER A 11 -13.73 6.34 1.63
CA SER A 11 -13.11 5.14 2.19
C SER A 11 -13.12 3.97 1.20
N PHE A 12 -14.18 3.85 0.39
CA PHE A 12 -14.23 2.86 -0.69
C PHE A 12 -13.14 3.12 -1.75
N ARG A 13 -12.98 4.37 -2.23
CA ARG A 13 -11.97 4.70 -3.23
C ARG A 13 -10.54 4.50 -2.71
N ARG A 14 -10.28 4.86 -1.45
CA ARG A 14 -8.99 4.59 -0.79
C ARG A 14 -8.73 3.10 -0.70
N GLY A 15 -9.67 2.34 -0.15
CA GLY A 15 -9.58 0.88 -0.03
C GLY A 15 -9.35 0.18 -1.37
N LEU A 16 -10.07 0.59 -2.42
CA LEU A 16 -9.86 0.11 -3.78
C LEU A 16 -8.42 0.38 -4.27
N SER A 17 -7.91 1.59 -4.06
CA SER A 17 -6.57 1.97 -4.53
C SER A 17 -5.48 1.18 -3.81
N THR A 18 -5.61 1.03 -2.49
CA THR A 18 -4.70 0.22 -1.67
C THR A 18 -4.75 -1.26 -2.04
N ALA A 19 -5.94 -1.84 -2.21
CA ALA A 19 -6.10 -3.26 -2.57
C ALA A 19 -5.58 -3.55 -3.98
N ALA A 20 -5.90 -2.71 -4.96
CA ALA A 20 -5.45 -2.89 -6.34
C ALA A 20 -3.92 -2.80 -6.47
N ALA A 21 -3.27 -1.91 -5.71
CA ALA A 21 -1.82 -1.82 -5.72
C ALA A 21 -1.14 -3.03 -5.09
N ARG A 22 -1.75 -3.65 -4.07
CA ARG A 22 -1.27 -4.93 -3.50
C ARG A 22 -1.30 -6.06 -4.53
N GLU A 23 -2.31 -6.07 -5.40
CA GLU A 23 -2.44 -7.00 -6.53
C GLU A 23 -1.62 -6.57 -7.76
N LYS A 24 -0.72 -5.60 -7.62
CA LYS A 24 0.19 -5.10 -8.67
C LYS A 24 -0.53 -4.59 -9.93
N VAL A 25 -1.75 -4.09 -9.78
CA VAL A 25 -2.47 -3.41 -10.87
C VAL A 25 -1.72 -2.13 -11.24
N ASP A 26 -1.65 -1.82 -12.53
CA ASP A 26 -0.96 -0.62 -13.03
C ASP A 26 -1.52 0.68 -12.43
N PHE A 27 -0.61 1.61 -12.11
CA PHE A 27 -0.96 2.88 -11.47
C PHE A 27 -1.96 3.71 -12.29
N ALA A 28 -1.81 3.75 -13.62
CA ALA A 28 -2.72 4.51 -14.46
C ALA A 28 -4.12 3.87 -14.48
N GLN A 29 -4.21 2.54 -14.41
CA GLN A 29 -5.50 1.85 -14.26
C GLN A 29 -6.15 2.17 -12.92
N ILE A 30 -5.39 2.15 -11.81
CA ILE A 30 -5.90 2.51 -10.46
C ILE A 30 -6.38 3.96 -10.44
N LYS A 31 -5.57 4.88 -10.97
CA LYS A 31 -5.89 6.31 -11.04
C LYS A 31 -7.19 6.55 -11.82
N ARG A 32 -7.32 5.92 -13.00
CA ARG A 32 -8.50 6.04 -13.87
C ARG A 32 -9.74 5.45 -13.21
N GLN A 33 -9.66 4.25 -12.66
CA GLN A 33 -10.79 3.58 -12.00
C GLN A 33 -11.28 4.36 -10.78
N GLY A 34 -10.35 4.90 -9.99
CA GLY A 34 -10.69 5.72 -8.82
C GLY A 34 -11.10 7.15 -9.16
N GLY A 35 -11.00 7.60 -10.41
CA GLY A 35 -11.32 8.98 -10.81
C GLY A 35 -10.43 10.02 -10.12
N TRP A 36 -9.16 9.70 -9.86
CA TRP A 36 -8.26 10.55 -9.11
C TRP A 36 -7.63 11.62 -9.99
N LYS A 37 -7.77 12.89 -9.58
CA LYS A 37 -7.17 14.03 -10.30
C LYS A 37 -5.66 14.13 -10.06
N HIS A 38 -5.24 13.93 -8.81
CA HIS A 38 -3.86 14.14 -8.38
C HIS A 38 -3.17 12.82 -8.09
N ASP A 39 -1.98 12.64 -8.67
CA ASP A 39 -1.17 11.44 -8.47
C ASP A 39 -0.75 11.28 -7.01
N GLY A 40 -0.36 12.38 -6.36
CA GLY A 40 0.07 12.37 -4.97
C GLY A 40 -0.97 11.78 -4.02
N THR A 41 -2.25 12.04 -4.27
CA THR A 41 -3.33 11.47 -3.45
C THR A 41 -3.41 9.95 -3.59
N VAL A 42 -3.32 9.41 -4.80
CA VAL A 42 -3.31 7.94 -5.02
C VAL A 42 -2.07 7.31 -4.46
N ARG A 43 -0.90 7.91 -4.72
CA ARG A 43 0.39 7.40 -4.25
C ARG A 43 0.42 7.31 -2.74
N GLY A 44 -0.07 8.33 -2.04
CA GLY A 44 -0.19 8.30 -0.58
C GLY A 44 -1.00 7.09 -0.07
N TYR A 45 -2.16 6.79 -0.67
CA TYR A 45 -2.95 5.61 -0.25
C TYR A 45 -2.29 4.27 -0.56
N ILE A 46 -1.50 4.21 -1.64
CA ILE A 46 -0.73 3.02 -2.00
C ILE A 46 0.41 2.81 -1.00
N GLU A 47 1.20 3.87 -0.76
CA GLU A 47 2.33 3.87 0.17
C GLU A 47 1.88 3.51 1.58
N GLU A 48 0.84 4.17 2.11
CA GLU A 48 0.25 3.84 3.43
C GLU A 48 -0.16 2.37 3.54
N GLY A 49 -0.70 1.79 2.46
CA GLY A 49 -1.11 0.40 2.40
C GLY A 49 0.04 -0.61 2.34
N GLN A 50 1.23 -0.15 1.96
CA GLN A 50 2.42 -0.97 1.77
C GLN A 50 3.46 -0.81 2.89
N GLN A 51 3.31 0.18 3.78
CA GLN A 51 4.26 0.46 4.87
C GLN A 51 4.67 -0.75 5.73
N PHE A 52 3.83 -1.78 5.86
CA PHE A 52 4.19 -2.98 6.64
C PHE A 52 4.95 -4.04 5.85
N THR A 53 4.89 -4.00 4.52
CA THR A 53 5.50 -5.00 3.62
C THR A 53 6.65 -4.44 2.79
N ASP A 54 6.61 -3.17 2.45
CA ASP A 54 7.62 -2.43 1.71
C ASP A 54 8.08 -1.25 2.57
N ASN A 55 9.07 -1.53 3.43
CA ASN A 55 9.66 -0.52 4.30
C ASN A 55 11.15 -0.76 4.52
N ALA A 56 11.82 0.32 4.90
CA ALA A 56 13.25 0.31 5.17
C ALA A 56 13.62 -0.63 6.34
N ALA A 57 12.78 -0.74 7.37
CA ALA A 57 13.09 -1.54 8.55
C ALA A 57 13.21 -3.03 8.18
N SER A 58 12.28 -3.58 7.40
CA SER A 58 12.34 -4.96 6.92
C SER A 58 13.62 -5.25 6.14
N THR A 59 14.04 -4.32 5.28
CA THR A 59 15.30 -4.45 4.51
C THR A 59 16.53 -4.44 5.43
N LEU A 60 16.56 -3.54 6.42
CA LEU A 60 17.67 -3.43 7.37
C LEU A 60 17.76 -4.67 8.26
N LEU A 61 16.62 -5.15 8.78
CA LEU A 61 16.56 -6.34 9.63
C LEU A 61 17.06 -7.58 8.90
N ALA A 62 16.68 -7.77 7.63
CA ALA A 62 17.17 -8.88 6.82
C ALA A 62 18.71 -8.84 6.64
N LYS A 63 19.28 -7.65 6.42
CA LYS A 63 20.74 -7.48 6.34
C LYS A 63 21.42 -7.79 7.66
N VAL A 64 20.88 -7.32 8.79
CA VAL A 64 21.44 -7.59 10.12
C VAL A 64 21.41 -9.08 10.43
N ALA A 65 20.31 -9.77 10.15
CA ALA A 65 20.21 -11.22 10.33
C ALA A 65 21.30 -11.97 9.54
N SER A 66 21.51 -11.60 8.27
CA SER A 66 22.54 -12.23 7.43
C SER A 66 23.98 -12.02 7.96
N LEU A 67 24.24 -10.89 8.61
CA LEU A 67 25.55 -10.62 9.22
C LEU A 67 25.77 -11.48 10.48
N ILE A 68 24.72 -11.66 11.28
CA ILE A 68 24.78 -12.49 12.50
C ILE A 68 24.95 -13.96 12.12
N GLU A 69 24.22 -14.44 11.12
CA GLU A 69 24.28 -15.83 10.65
C GLU A 69 25.57 -16.18 9.90
N GLY A 70 26.21 -15.21 9.24
CA GLY A 70 27.48 -15.39 8.54
C GLY A 70 28.74 -15.22 9.40
N SER A 71 28.59 -15.15 10.72
CA SER A 71 29.69 -14.91 11.68
C SER A 71 30.30 -16.19 12.30
N ASP A 72 30.10 -17.35 11.66
CA ASP A 72 30.75 -18.62 12.06
C ASP A 72 32.21 -18.72 11.59
#